data_AF-G7UQG1-F1
#
_entry.id   AF-G7UQG1-F1
#
_cell.length_a   1.000
_cell.length_b   1.000
_cell.length_c   1.000
_cell.angle_alpha   90.00
_cell.angle_beta   90.00
_cell.angle_gamma   90.00
#
_symmetry.space_group_name_H-M   'P 1'
#
loop_
_entity.id
_entity.type
_entity.pdbx_description
1 polymer ?
#
loop_
_entity_poly.entity_id
_entity_poly.type
_entity_poly.pdbx_seq_one_letter_code
_entity_poly.pdbx_strand_id
1 'polypeptide(L)' 'MFHLSAPTSGTFFLSLLLGGLGVAAKLHYIPALVPYAFWLVCAGLVVLLLGNLLKSL' A
#
# COMPACT_ATOMS: atom_id res chain seq x y z
N MET A 1 -1.34 25.29 -9.34
CA MET A 1 -2.02 24.03 -9.75
C MET A 1 -1.04 22.92 -9.42
N PHE A 2 -1.32 22.08 -8.42
CA PHE A 2 -0.40 21.01 -8.04
C PHE A 2 -0.37 20.00 -9.18
N HIS A 3 0.72 19.96 -9.94
CA HIS A 3 0.96 18.93 -10.93
C HIS A 3 1.19 17.61 -10.20
N LEU A 4 0.10 16.89 -9.93
CA LEU A 4 0.13 15.53 -9.41
C LEU A 4 0.52 14.62 -10.58
N SER A 5 1.82 14.55 -10.87
CA SER A 5 2.38 13.56 -11.78
C SER A 5 1.89 12.19 -11.34
N ALA A 6 1.11 11.52 -12.20
CA ALA A 6 0.47 10.26 -11.86
C ALA A 6 1.50 9.31 -11.25
N PRO A 7 1.25 8.71 -10.06
CA PRO A 7 2.18 7.75 -9.45
C PRO A 7 2.50 6.65 -10.46
N THR A 8 3.65 5.96 -10.35
CA THR A 8 3.93 4.86 -11.28
C THR A 8 2.78 3.86 -11.12
N SER A 9 2.00 3.62 -12.18
CA SER A 9 0.75 2.85 -12.05
C SER A 9 1.00 1.51 -11.37
N GLY A 10 2.16 0.88 -11.62
CA GLY A 10 2.60 -0.33 -10.94
C GLY A 10 2.75 -0.20 -9.41
N THR A 11 3.42 0.84 -8.89
CA THR A 11 3.59 0.99 -7.42
C THR A 11 2.29 1.36 -6.74
N PHE A 12 1.41 2.11 -7.41
CA PHE A 12 0.08 2.43 -6.91
C PHE A 12 -0.79 1.17 -6.79
N PHE A 13 -0.83 0.32 -7.82
CA PHE A 13 -1.57 -0.94 -7.75
C PHE A 13 -0.98 -1.91 -6.72
N LEU A 14 0.35 -1.99 -6.62
CA LEU A 14 1.01 -2.86 -5.66
C LEU A 14 0.71 -2.45 -4.21
N SER A 15 0.84 -1.16 -3.90
CA SER A 15 0.52 -0.62 -2.58
C SER A 15 -0.96 -0.74 -2.23
N LEU A 16 -1.86 -0.55 -3.20
CA LEU A 16 -3.30 -0.77 -3.01
C LEU A 16 -3.61 -2.24 -2.68
N LEU A 17 -2.92 -3.18 -3.33
CA LEU A 17 -3.09 -4.61 -3.10
C LEU A 17 -2.54 -5.03 -1.73
N LEU A 18 -1.37 -4.53 -1.33
CA LEU A 18 -0.81 -4.72 0.03
C LEU A 18 -1.70 -4.09 1.11
N GLY A 19 -2.16 -2.85 0.91
CA GLY A 19 -3.09 -2.19 1.82
C GLY A 19 -4.41 -2.97 1.96
N GLY A 20 -4.98 -3.40 0.83
CA GLY A 20 -6.20 -4.20 0.79
C GLY A 20 -6.05 -5.56 1.48
N LEU A 21 -4.92 -6.25 1.29
CA LEU A 21 -4.60 -7.50 1.99
C LEU A 21 -4.49 -7.29 3.50
N GLY A 22 -3.90 -6.19 3.95
CA GLY A 22 -3.81 -5.87 5.38
C GLY A 22 -5.18 -5.60 6.00
N VAL A 23 -6.06 -4.90 5.28
CA VAL A 23 -7.45 -4.69 5.72
C VAL A 23 -8.25 -6.00 5.73
N ALA A 24 -8.10 -6.84 4.70
CA ALA A 24 -8.74 -8.15 4.63
C ALA A 24 -8.26 -9.10 5.76
N ALA A 25 -6.98 -9.04 6.11
CA ALA A 25 -6.43 -9.76 7.26
C ALA A 25 -7.03 -9.27 8.58
N LYS A 26 -7.26 -7.96 8.74
CA LYS A 26 -7.92 -7.37 9.91
C LYS A 26 -9.39 -7.79 10.06
N LEU A 27 -10.05 -8.09 8.94
CA LEU A 27 -11.42 -8.64 8.88
C LEU A 27 -11.47 -10.15 9.17
N HIS A 28 -10.36 -10.77 9.60
CA HIS A 28 -10.26 -12.21 9.92
C HIS A 28 -10.54 -13.16 8.73
N TYR A 29 -10.53 -12.67 7.49
CA TYR A 29 -10.60 -13.54 6.30
C TYR A 29 -9.42 -14.51 6.23
N ILE A 30 -8.26 -14.13 6.79
CA ILE A 30 -7.03 -14.93 6.79
C ILE A 30 -6.46 -14.98 8.22
N PRO A 31 -6.80 -16.00 9.04
CA PRO A 31 -6.42 -16.07 10.45
C PRO A 31 -4.90 -16.03 10.68
N ALA A 32 -4.11 -16.58 9.75
CA ALA A 32 -2.65 -16.57 9.81
C ALA A 32 -2.01 -15.17 9.64
N LEU A 33 -2.73 -14.22 9.02
CA LEU A 33 -2.23 -12.87 8.73
C LEU A 33 -2.74 -11.81 9.71
N VAL A 34 -3.67 -12.16 10.61
CA VAL A 34 -4.22 -11.24 11.64
C VAL A 34 -3.13 -10.51 12.45
N PRO A 35 -2.08 -11.17 12.99
CA PRO A 35 -1.04 -10.45 13.75
C PRO A 35 -0.18 -9.52 12.88
N TYR A 36 -0.11 -9.78 11.57
CA TYR A 36 0.68 -9.00 10.62
C TYR A 36 -0.16 -7.97 9.84
N ALA A 37 -1.47 -7.94 10.04
CA ALA A 37 -2.41 -7.09 9.30
C ALA A 37 -2.00 -5.61 9.34
N PHE A 38 -1.61 -5.11 10.52
CA PHE A 38 -1.12 -3.74 10.70
C PHE A 38 0.15 -3.47 9.87
N TRP A 39 1.12 -4.39 9.94
CA TRP A 39 2.38 -4.29 9.21
C TRP A 39 2.19 -4.37 7.69
N LEU A 40 1.21 -5.15 7.23
CA LEU A 40 0.89 -5.31 5.81
C LEU A 40 0.31 -4.00 5.22
N VAL A 41 -0.55 -3.31 5.99
CA VAL A 41 -1.04 -1.97 5.63
C VAL A 41 0.11 -0.95 5.66
N CYS A 42 0.94 -0.97 6.71
CA CYS A 42 2.11 -0.07 6.81
C CYS A 42 3.08 -0.27 5.64
N ALA A 43 3.39 -1.51 5.26
CA ALA A 43 4.24 -1.82 4.11
C ALA A 43 3.63 -1.29 2.81
N GLY A 44 2.32 -1.47 2.59
CA GLY A 44 1.61 -0.91 1.44
C GLY A 44 1.73 0.61 1.36
N LEU A 45 1.52 1.31 2.48
CA LEU A 45 1.67 2.77 2.55
C LEU A 45 3.10 3.24 2.34
N VAL A 46 4.10 2.53 2.87
CA VAL A 46 5.52 2.85 2.65
C VAL A 46 5.89 2.67 1.17
N VAL A 47 5.40 1.62 0.51
CA VAL A 47 5.61 1.41 -0.93
C VAL A 47 4.94 2.50 -1.76
N LEU A 48 3.72 2.94 -1.39
CA LEU A 48 3.04 4.05 -2.05
C LEU A 48 3.83 5.36 -1.86
N LEU A 49 4.28 5.64 -0.64
CA LEU A 49 5.05 6.83 -0.30
C LEU A 49 6.37 6.87 -1.07
N LEU A 50 7.13 5.78 -1.07
CA LEU A 50 8.38 5.65 -1.82
C LEU A 50 8.14 5.75 -3.32
N GLY A 51 7.11 5.08 -3.85
CA GLY A 51 6.76 5.15 -5.27
C GLY A 51 6.36 6.55 -5.72
N ASN A 52 5.72 7.34 -4.84
CA ASN A 52 5.37 8.73 -5.12
C ASN A 52 6.59 9.66 -4.99
N LEU A 53 7.40 9.51 -3.93
CA LEU A 53 8.60 10.32 -3.72
C LEU A 53 9.65 10.11 -4.82
N LEU A 54 9.90 8.85 -5.23
CA LEU A 54 10.87 8.53 -6.27
C LEU A 54 10.42 8.94 -7.67
N LYS A 55 9.12 9.14 -7.91
CA LYS A 55 8.58 9.67 -9.17
C LYS A 55 8.34 11.18 -9.15
N SER A 56 8.29 11.77 -7.96
CA SER A 56 8.08 13.20 -7.74
C SER A 56 9.39 14.01 -7.76
N LEU A 57 10.53 13.35 -7.99
CA LEU A 57 11.83 13.97 -8.33
C LEU A 57 12.09 13.78 -9.83
#